data_AF-A0A3Q0EFS4-F1
#
_entry.id   AF-A0A3Q0EFS4-F1
#
_cell.length_a   1.000
_cell.length_b   1.000
_cell.length_c   1.000
_cell.angle_alpha   90.00
_cell.angle_beta   90.00
_cell.angle_gamma   90.00
#
_symmetry.space_group_name_H-M   'P 1'
#
loop_
_entity.id
_entity.type
_entity.pdbx_description
1 polymer ?
#
loop_
_entity_poly.entity_id
_entity_poly.type
_entity_poly.pdbx_seq_one_letter_code
_entity_poly.pdbx_strand_id
1 'polypeptide(L)'
;MPNPSSTSSPYPLPEEIRNLLADVESFVADILKGENLSKKAKEKRESLIKKIKDVKSIYLQEFQDKGDTEDGDEYDDPFAGPPDTISLASERYDKDDDAPSDGWNKKKLRP
;
A
#
# COMPACT_ATOMS: atom_id res chain seq x y z
N MET A 1 -21.89 13.02 -10.70
CA MET A 1 -20.99 12.18 -9.90
C MET A 1 -19.63 12.19 -10.56
N PRO A 2 -18.57 12.75 -9.94
CA PRO A 2 -17.21 12.56 -10.43
C PRO A 2 -16.72 11.16 -10.03
N ASN A 3 -16.05 10.46 -10.95
CA ASN A 3 -15.44 9.14 -10.70
C ASN A 3 -14.17 9.30 -9.84
N PRO A 4 -14.06 8.65 -8.67
CA PRO A 4 -12.86 8.65 -7.86
C PRO A 4 -12.04 7.37 -8.08
N SER A 5 -11.44 7.18 -9.26
CA SER A 5 -10.55 6.03 -9.49
C SER A 5 -9.56 6.30 -10.61
N SER A 6 -8.72 7.31 -10.39
CA SER A 6 -7.40 7.37 -11.02
C SER A 6 -6.37 7.69 -9.93
N THR A 7 -6.37 6.88 -8.87
CA THR A 7 -5.19 6.78 -8.02
C THR A 7 -4.11 6.15 -8.91
N SER A 8 -3.31 7.03 -9.51
CA SER A 8 -2.15 6.69 -10.33
C SER A 8 -1.17 5.88 -9.49
N SER A 9 -1.36 4.55 -9.47
CA SER A 9 -0.30 3.64 -9.03
C SER A 9 0.93 3.98 -9.87
N PRO A 10 2.11 4.14 -9.26
CA PRO A 10 3.32 4.36 -10.02
C PRO A 10 3.47 3.17 -10.96
N TYR A 11 3.63 3.44 -12.25
CA TYR A 11 3.76 2.36 -13.22
C TYR A 11 5.05 1.62 -12.95
N PRO A 12 5.02 0.29 -12.79
CA PRO A 12 6.22 -0.49 -12.59
C PRO A 12 7.13 -0.31 -13.79
N LEU A 13 8.43 -0.18 -13.52
CA LEU A 13 9.43 0.03 -14.54
C LEU A 13 9.35 -1.13 -15.57
N PRO A 14 9.21 -0.85 -16.89
CA PRO A 14 9.04 -1.88 -17.90
C PRO A 14 10.13 -2.94 -17.82
N GLU A 15 9.79 -4.20 -18.09
CA GLU A 15 10.74 -5.33 -17.97
C GLU A 15 11.99 -5.13 -18.82
N GLU A 16 11.83 -4.64 -20.04
CA GLU A 16 12.93 -4.33 -20.96
C GLU A 16 13.93 -3.33 -20.34
N ILE A 17 13.44 -2.31 -19.65
CA ILE A 17 14.28 -1.30 -19.01
C ILE A 17 14.89 -1.86 -17.72
N ARG A 18 14.17 -2.70 -16.97
CA ARG A 18 14.73 -3.41 -15.80
C ARG A 18 15.90 -4.31 -16.21
N ASN A 19 15.74 -5.06 -17.29
CA ASN A 19 16.78 -5.93 -17.85
C ASN A 19 17.98 -5.11 -18.32
N LEU A 20 17.75 -4.02 -19.06
CA LEU A 20 18.82 -3.11 -19.46
C LEU A 20 19.59 -2.54 -18.25
N LEU A 21 18.89 -2.10 -17.20
CA LEU A 21 19.53 -1.60 -15.98
C LEU A 21 20.35 -2.68 -15.27
N ALA A 22 19.89 -3.93 -15.28
CA ALA A 22 20.64 -5.06 -14.72
C ALA A 22 21.91 -5.34 -15.54
N ASP A 23 21.81 -5.39 -16.87
CA ASP A 23 22.94 -5.63 -17.77
C ASP A 23 23.98 -4.51 -17.66
N VAL A 24 23.54 -3.26 -17.64
CA VAL A 24 24.45 -2.10 -17.47
C VAL A 24 25.08 -2.12 -16.07
N GLU A 25 24.33 -2.45 -15.02
CA GLU A 25 24.91 -2.58 -13.68
C GLU A 25 25.99 -3.66 -13.65
N SER A 26 25.73 -4.85 -14.19
CA SER A 26 26.72 -5.94 -14.21
C SER A 26 27.93 -5.59 -15.09
N PHE A 27 27.72 -4.97 -16.25
CA PHE A 27 28.82 -4.51 -17.10
C PHE A 27 29.73 -3.53 -16.34
N VAL A 28 29.15 -2.57 -15.62
CA VAL A 28 29.91 -1.55 -14.91
C VAL A 28 30.50 -2.08 -13.61
N ALA A 29 29.77 -2.90 -12.86
CA ALA A 29 30.16 -3.41 -11.55
C ALA A 29 31.10 -4.61 -11.62
N ASP A 30 30.92 -5.51 -12.60
CA ASP A 30 31.66 -6.75 -12.72
C ASP A 30 32.71 -6.68 -13.83
N ILE A 31 32.30 -6.35 -15.05
CA ILE A 31 33.23 -6.35 -16.21
C ILE A 31 34.25 -5.22 -16.09
N LEU A 32 33.80 -3.99 -15.83
CA LEU A 32 34.70 -2.84 -15.70
C LEU A 32 35.51 -2.79 -14.39
N LYS A 33 35.33 -3.73 -13.46
CA LYS A 33 36.02 -3.75 -12.15
C LYS A 33 37.52 -4.02 -12.24
N GLY A 34 37.90 -4.94 -13.12
CA GLY A 34 39.27 -5.41 -13.31
C GLY A 34 40.01 -4.73 -14.48
N GLU A 35 39.30 -3.93 -15.26
CA GLU A 35 39.82 -3.33 -16.48
C GLU A 35 40.80 -2.17 -16.21
N ASN A 36 41.74 -1.96 -17.13
CA ASN A 36 42.69 -0.85 -17.06
C ASN A 36 42.01 0.48 -17.49
N LEU A 37 41.18 1.01 -16.59
CA LEU A 37 40.46 2.26 -16.80
C LEU A 37 41.28 3.47 -16.35
N SER A 38 41.15 4.56 -17.10
CA SER A 38 41.67 5.87 -16.66
C SER A 38 41.02 6.31 -15.35
N LYS A 39 41.69 7.20 -14.59
CA LYS A 39 41.14 7.75 -13.33
C LYS A 39 39.72 8.30 -13.50
N LYS A 40 39.48 9.05 -14.57
CA LYS A 40 38.17 9.61 -14.93
C LYS A 40 37.13 8.54 -15.22
N ALA A 41 37.53 7.45 -15.89
CA ALA A 41 36.61 6.34 -16.18
C ALA A 41 36.23 5.57 -14.90
N LYS A 42 37.16 5.39 -13.97
CA LYS A 42 36.87 4.82 -12.64
C LYS A 42 35.86 5.67 -11.86
N GLU A 43 36.04 6.99 -11.84
CA GLU A 43 35.06 7.90 -11.19
C GLU A 43 33.68 7.82 -11.85
N LYS A 44 33.62 7.76 -13.18
CA LYS A 44 32.37 7.61 -13.93
C LYS A 44 31.68 6.27 -13.67
N ARG A 45 32.46 5.19 -13.56
CA ARG A 45 31.99 3.84 -13.20
C ARG A 45 31.27 3.86 -11.85
N GLU A 46 31.91 4.38 -10.81
CA GLU A 46 31.31 4.49 -9.47
C GLU A 46 30.05 5.37 -9.48
N SER A 47 30.10 6.50 -10.20
CA SER A 47 28.94 7.40 -10.34
C SER A 47 27.76 6.73 -11.06
N LEU A 48 28.03 5.92 -12.08
CA LEU A 48 27.00 5.23 -12.86
C LEU A 48 26.33 4.12 -12.04
N ILE A 49 27.12 3.33 -11.28
CA ILE A 49 26.57 2.32 -10.35
C ILE A 49 25.63 2.98 -9.34
N LYS A 50 26.04 4.12 -8.74
CA LYS A 50 25.19 4.85 -7.79
C LYS A 50 23.87 5.29 -8.42
N LYS A 51 23.91 5.84 -9.63
CA LYS A 51 22.70 6.28 -10.35
C LYS A 51 21.76 5.12 -10.69
N ILE A 52 22.28 3.98 -11.11
CA ILE A 52 21.45 2.81 -11.42
C ILE A 52 20.73 2.32 -10.16
N LYS A 53 21.43 2.26 -9.02
CA LYS A 53 20.83 1.92 -7.73
C LYS A 53 19.76 2.92 -7.31
N ASP A 54 20.03 4.21 -7.45
CA ASP A 54 19.09 5.29 -7.12
C ASP A 54 17.81 5.19 -7.96
N VAL A 55 17.93 4.99 -9.28
CA VAL A 55 16.79 4.74 -10.16
C VAL A 55 16.03 3.50 -9.70
N LYS A 56 16.70 2.37 -9.47
CA LYS A 56 16.03 1.15 -8.97
C LYS A 56 15.29 1.39 -7.65
N SER A 57 15.89 2.17 -6.74
CA SER A 57 15.27 2.56 -5.48
C SER A 57 14.05 3.43 -5.66
N ILE A 58 14.09 4.47 -6.51
CA ILE A 58 12.93 5.35 -6.76
C ILE A 58 11.73 4.53 -7.26
N TYR A 59 11.96 3.65 -8.23
CA TYR A 59 10.91 2.81 -8.78
C TYR A 59 10.49 1.63 -7.90
N LEU A 60 11.20 1.35 -6.80
CA LEU A 60 10.80 0.35 -5.81
C LEU A 60 10.16 1.02 -4.57
N GLN A 61 10.64 2.21 -4.23
CA GLN A 61 10.21 3.03 -3.10
C GLN A 61 8.89 3.76 -3.41
N GLU A 62 8.64 4.16 -4.66
CA GLU A 62 7.32 4.65 -5.08
C GLU A 62 6.20 3.61 -4.83
N PHE A 63 6.52 2.31 -4.77
CA PHE A 63 5.55 1.26 -4.41
C PHE A 63 5.34 1.10 -2.90
N GLN A 64 6.26 1.59 -2.07
CA GLN A 64 6.21 1.50 -0.61
C GLN A 64 5.65 2.79 0.02
N ASP A 65 5.90 3.94 -0.59
CA ASP A 65 5.50 5.27 -0.09
C ASP A 65 3.98 5.50 -0.05
N LYS A 66 3.19 4.62 -0.69
CA LYS A 66 1.72 4.74 -0.79
C LYS A 66 0.96 3.80 0.16
N GLY A 67 1.66 3.13 1.07
CA GLY A 67 1.09 2.15 2.01
C GLY A 67 1.06 2.60 3.48
N ASP A 68 1.56 3.79 3.82
CA ASP A 68 1.68 4.26 5.21
C ASP A 68 0.89 5.57 5.47
N THR A 69 -0.28 5.73 4.86
CA THR A 69 -1.17 6.87 5.17
C THR A 69 -2.64 6.48 5.09
N GLU A 70 -3.02 5.44 5.81
CA GLU A 70 -4.43 5.25 6.22
C GLU A 70 -4.46 4.41 7.50
N ASP A 71 -3.97 4.97 8.62
CA ASP A 71 -4.53 4.60 9.93
C ASP A 71 -5.50 5.70 10.31
N GLY A 72 -6.78 5.36 10.12
CA GLY A 72 -7.94 5.89 10.82
C GLY A 72 -7.98 7.39 11.09
N ASP A 73 -8.77 8.07 10.29
CA ASP A 73 -9.72 9.06 10.77
C ASP A 73 -10.34 8.68 12.15
N GLU A 74 -9.68 9.08 13.24
CA GLU A 74 -10.36 9.26 14.53
C GLU A 74 -11.21 10.53 14.39
N TYR A 75 -12.39 10.35 13.81
CA TYR A 75 -13.49 11.30 13.91
C TYR A 75 -13.72 11.59 15.40
N ASP A 76 -13.34 12.80 15.82
CA ASP A 76 -13.73 13.40 17.09
C ASP A 76 -15.28 13.40 17.13
N ASP A 77 -15.86 12.38 17.79
CA ASP A 77 -17.29 12.27 18.03
C ASP A 77 -17.69 13.34 19.05
N PRO A 78 -18.46 14.39 18.66
CA PRO A 78 -18.87 15.46 19.56
C PRO A 78 -19.87 15.00 20.63
N PHE A 79 -20.24 13.72 20.66
CA PHE A 79 -21.16 13.11 21.61
C PHE A 79 -20.51 12.39 22.78
N ALA A 80 -19.17 12.37 22.88
CA ALA A 80 -18.47 11.91 24.08
C ALA A 80 -18.66 12.91 25.25
N GLY A 81 -19.87 12.92 25.81
CA GLY A 81 -20.20 13.64 27.04
C GLY A 81 -19.32 13.20 28.22
N PRO A 82 -19.20 14.04 29.25
CA PRO A 82 -18.26 13.81 30.34
C PRO A 82 -18.56 12.50 31.09
N PRO A 83 -17.53 11.78 31.56
CA PRO A 83 -17.67 10.44 32.10
C PRO A 83 -18.09 10.52 33.55
N ASP A 84 -19.39 10.60 33.84
CA ASP A 84 -19.86 10.59 35.22
C ASP A 84 -21.17 9.83 35.40
N THR A 85 -21.08 8.85 36.31
CA THR A 85 -22.16 8.23 37.08
C THR A 85 -23.10 7.25 36.37
N ILE A 86 -22.80 5.95 36.44
CA ILE A 86 -23.71 4.95 37.04
C ILE A 86 -23.05 3.57 37.13
N SER A 87 -22.50 3.27 38.30
CA SER A 87 -22.50 1.90 38.83
C SER A 87 -23.92 1.54 39.21
N LEU A 88 -24.57 0.58 38.54
CA LEU A 88 -25.71 -0.14 39.11
C LEU A 88 -25.80 -1.59 38.61
N ALA A 89 -25.52 -2.49 39.55
CA ALA A 89 -26.22 -3.76 39.78
C ALA A 89 -26.28 -4.80 38.64
N SER A 90 -25.32 -5.75 38.72
CA SER A 90 -25.55 -7.18 38.94
C SER A 90 -26.87 -7.80 38.46
N GLU A 91 -26.70 -8.88 37.68
CA GLU A 91 -27.37 -10.18 37.79
C GLU A 91 -28.90 -10.20 37.62
N ARG A 92 -29.37 -10.94 36.62
CA ARG A 92 -30.28 -12.13 36.72
C ARG A 92 -30.85 -12.43 35.33
N TYR A 93 -30.54 -13.61 34.80
CA TYR A 93 -31.28 -14.25 33.70
C TYR A 93 -32.71 -14.56 34.16
N ASP A 94 -33.74 -14.35 33.31
CA ASP A 94 -34.89 -15.26 33.14
C ASP A 94 -35.83 -14.80 31.99
N LYS A 95 -36.22 -15.78 31.17
CA LYS A 95 -37.42 -15.94 30.32
C LYS A 95 -37.69 -15.07 29.08
N ASP A 96 -37.76 -15.82 27.96
CA ASP A 96 -38.81 -15.84 26.93
C ASP A 96 -39.82 -14.69 26.91
N ASP A 97 -39.92 -14.00 25.77
CA ASP A 97 -41.23 -13.74 25.17
C ASP A 97 -41.11 -13.51 23.63
N ASP A 98 -41.83 -14.36 22.92
CA ASP A 98 -42.51 -14.25 21.63
C ASP A 98 -42.05 -13.34 20.47
N ALA A 99 -41.97 -14.02 19.31
CA ALA A 99 -42.27 -13.60 17.93
C ALA A 99 -41.26 -12.75 17.13
N PRO A 100 -40.92 -13.25 15.92
CA PRO A 100 -40.93 -12.41 14.73
C PRO A 100 -42.03 -12.86 13.76
N SER A 101 -42.94 -11.92 13.56
CA SER A 101 -43.94 -11.76 12.51
C SER A 101 -43.62 -12.45 11.18
N ASP A 102 -44.64 -13.17 10.69
CA ASP A 102 -44.87 -13.63 9.33
C ASP A 102 -44.46 -12.63 8.24
N GLY A 103 -43.98 -13.16 7.10
CA GLY A 103 -43.79 -12.35 5.90
C GLY A 103 -43.05 -12.95 4.69
N TRP A 104 -42.83 -14.28 4.57
CA TRP A 104 -42.26 -14.84 3.33
C TRP A 104 -43.34 -14.96 2.25
N ASN A 105 -43.55 -13.87 1.49
CA ASN A 105 -44.27 -13.94 0.23
C ASN A 105 -43.33 -14.32 -0.92
N LYS A 106 -43.29 -15.63 -1.13
CA LYS A 106 -43.02 -16.35 -2.38
C LYS A 106 -43.63 -15.57 -3.55
N LYS A 107 -42.87 -15.28 -4.62
CA LYS A 107 -43.21 -15.63 -6.02
C LYS A 107 -41.92 -15.67 -6.88
N LYS A 108 -41.44 -16.90 -7.09
CA LYS A 108 -40.72 -17.27 -8.31
C LYS A 108 -41.55 -16.85 -9.52
N LEU A 109 -40.92 -16.23 -10.51
CA LEU A 109 -41.05 -16.64 -11.91
C LEU A 109 -39.90 -16.01 -12.73
N ARG A 110 -38.96 -16.85 -13.15
CA ARG A 110 -38.07 -16.70 -14.31
C ARG A 110 -38.26 -17.96 -15.15
N PRO A 111 -37.87 -18.00 -16.43
CA PRO A 111 -37.73 -16.93 -17.43
C PRO A 111 -38.91 -16.90 -18.41
#